data_AF-A0A936Z976-F1
#
_entry.id   AF-A0A936Z976-F1
#
_cell.length_a   1.000
_cell.length_b   1.000
_cell.length_c   1.000
_cell.angle_alpha   90.00
_cell.angle_beta   90.00
_cell.angle_gamma   90.00
#
_symmetry.space_group_name_H-M   'P 1'
#
loop_
_entity.id
_entity.type
_entity.pdbx_description
1 polymer ?
#
loop_
_entity_poly.entity_id
_entity_poly.type
_entity_poly.pdbx_seq_one_letter_code
_entity_poly.pdbx_strand_id
1 'polypeptide(L)'
;MATLSKVEFVKPTFIYFDELEAFYHTPEQHRRDQRMVRDLLFSVALMNDVFRKAGVPLHVLAAVRSEVIDAMGSLGQEVDRLVHDQGFHISWHHANRSLNHPLIQIIKTKIQASERIAGVPVSDDPIGTYFPQVVNGEPVEAFILDKSFYKPRDIVWRLSLAQRLFPAETKFTVDVLHETETEYSAKLWDEIRYELSAIYSDVEVDAIESVISGGSAAFEFQQIAERFDRLAQHSSVLTGLLKRRSVREILADLYRLGAIGNSFRAGSTGTDFRNRWSFRGDPTLLADKRMVIHPALLKRLSVVSTRRRGARSNNKTAVPRQ
;
A
#
# COMPACT_ATOMS: atom_id res chain seq x y z
N MET A 1 -21.24 6.50 37.06
CA MET A 1 -21.89 5.24 37.49
C MET A 1 -23.43 5.31 37.45
N ALA A 2 -24.08 6.37 37.95
CA ALA A 2 -25.55 6.42 38.07
C ALA A 2 -26.38 6.55 36.76
N THR A 3 -25.75 6.81 35.61
CA THR A 3 -26.45 6.98 34.32
C THR A 3 -26.48 5.71 33.45
N LEU A 4 -25.51 4.81 33.59
CA LEU A 4 -25.47 3.54 32.85
C LEU A 4 -26.50 2.52 33.38
N SER A 5 -26.90 2.64 34.64
CA SER A 5 -27.91 1.77 35.26
C SER A 5 -29.34 1.96 34.69
N LYS A 6 -29.54 2.96 33.81
CA LYS A 6 -30.82 3.21 33.14
C LYS A 6 -30.90 2.61 31.73
N VAL A 7 -29.81 2.03 31.23
CA VAL A 7 -29.72 1.45 29.88
C VAL A 7 -29.30 0.00 30.03
N GLU A 8 -30.18 -0.91 29.61
CA GLU A 8 -29.92 -2.34 29.64
C GLU A 8 -29.32 -2.81 28.32
N PHE A 9 -28.11 -3.37 28.36
CA PHE A 9 -27.45 -3.95 27.20
C PHE A 9 -27.70 -5.46 27.17
N VAL A 10 -28.67 -5.89 26.36
CA VAL A 10 -29.07 -7.31 26.24
C VAL A 10 -28.10 -8.13 25.38
N LYS A 11 -27.30 -7.46 24.54
CA LYS A 11 -26.33 -8.10 23.63
C LYS A 11 -24.98 -7.38 23.68
N PRO A 12 -23.87 -8.07 23.37
CA PRO A 12 -22.58 -7.44 23.13
C PRO A 12 -22.73 -6.28 22.14
N THR A 13 -22.42 -5.08 22.60
CA THR A 13 -22.51 -3.84 21.82
C THR A 13 -21.11 -3.29 21.63
N PHE A 14 -20.80 -2.85 20.41
CA PHE A 14 -19.47 -2.34 20.06
C PHE A 14 -19.57 -0.89 19.61
N ILE A 15 -18.75 -0.02 20.20
CA ILE A 15 -18.56 1.37 19.78
C ILE A 15 -17.21 1.44 19.09
N TYR A 16 -17.21 1.83 17.82
CA TYR A 16 -16.00 1.94 17.01
C TYR A 16 -15.63 3.40 16.79
N PHE A 17 -14.38 3.73 17.08
CA PHE A 17 -13.70 4.93 16.61
C PHE A 17 -12.79 4.56 15.45
N ASP A 18 -13.01 5.18 14.29
CA ASP A 18 -12.27 4.93 13.06
C ASP A 18 -11.75 6.27 12.50
N GLU A 19 -10.88 6.21 11.48
CA GLU A 19 -10.30 7.38 10.79
C GLU A 19 -9.53 8.33 11.75
N LEU A 20 -8.76 7.74 12.66
CA LEU A 20 -7.89 8.49 13.57
C LEU A 20 -6.63 8.95 12.84
N GLU A 21 -6.71 10.12 12.20
CA GLU A 21 -5.61 10.77 11.47
C GLU A 21 -4.98 11.93 12.25
N ALA A 22 -3.69 12.15 12.05
CA ALA A 22 -2.95 13.29 12.61
C ALA A 22 -2.44 14.18 11.47
N PHE A 23 -3.07 15.33 11.25
CA PHE A 23 -2.72 16.24 10.15
C PHE A 23 -1.44 17.04 10.46
N TYR A 24 -0.58 17.19 9.46
CA TYR A 24 0.67 17.96 9.58
C TYR A 24 0.53 19.33 8.92
N HIS A 25 -0.35 20.19 9.42
CA HIS A 25 -0.42 21.58 8.95
C HIS A 25 0.62 22.47 9.63
N THR A 26 0.78 22.33 10.95
CA THR A 26 1.83 22.99 11.73
C THR A 26 2.40 22.02 12.77
N PRO A 27 3.65 22.20 13.22
CA PRO A 27 4.23 21.36 14.28
C PRO A 27 3.39 21.35 15.57
N GLU A 28 2.76 22.47 15.91
CA GLU A 28 1.91 22.61 17.08
C GLU A 28 0.60 21.82 16.93
N GLN A 29 -0.06 21.92 15.77
CA GLN A 29 -1.26 21.16 15.47
C GLN A 29 -0.96 19.66 15.47
N HIS A 30 0.13 19.24 14.82
CA HIS A 30 0.50 17.84 14.76
C HIS A 30 0.70 17.25 16.16
N ARG A 31 1.45 17.94 17.04
CA ARG A 31 1.63 17.50 18.44
C ARG A 31 0.32 17.44 19.22
N ARG A 32 -0.60 18.39 18.97
CA ARG A 32 -1.92 18.40 19.60
C ARG A 32 -2.73 17.18 19.16
N ASP A 33 -2.80 16.94 17.86
CA ASP A 33 -3.59 15.85 17.28
C ASP A 33 -3.04 14.48 17.74
N GLN A 34 -1.71 14.32 17.80
CA GLN A 34 -1.07 13.14 18.42
C GLN A 34 -1.48 12.93 19.88
N ARG A 35 -1.52 13.99 20.71
CA ARG A 35 -1.97 13.90 22.10
C ARG A 35 -3.44 13.51 22.19
N MET A 36 -4.29 14.01 21.30
CA MET A 36 -5.70 13.65 21.25
C MET A 36 -5.90 12.17 20.93
N VAL A 37 -5.18 11.63 19.93
CA VAL A 37 -5.25 10.19 19.60
C VAL A 37 -4.76 9.35 20.79
N ARG A 38 -3.64 9.73 21.41
CA ARG A 38 -3.14 9.07 22.64
C ARG A 38 -4.21 9.05 23.74
N ASP A 39 -4.75 10.20 24.09
CA ASP A 39 -5.71 10.34 25.20
C ASP A 39 -7.01 9.59 24.90
N LEU A 40 -7.42 9.52 23.63
CA LEU A 40 -8.51 8.67 23.18
C LEU A 40 -8.21 7.19 23.43
N LEU A 41 -7.02 6.69 23.08
CA LEU A 41 -6.66 5.29 23.31
C LEU A 41 -6.69 4.91 24.79
N PHE A 42 -6.16 5.78 25.67
CA PHE A 42 -6.29 5.58 27.11
C PHE A 42 -7.73 5.61 27.57
N SER A 43 -8.55 6.51 27.04
CA SER A 43 -9.98 6.59 27.36
C SER A 43 -10.72 5.33 26.93
N VAL A 44 -10.43 4.78 25.74
CA VAL A 44 -11.00 3.53 25.24
C VAL A 44 -10.67 2.37 26.19
N ALA A 45 -9.40 2.25 26.58
CA ALA A 45 -8.97 1.22 27.52
C ALA A 45 -9.62 1.36 28.91
N LEU A 46 -9.67 2.59 29.43
CA LEU A 46 -10.31 2.89 30.72
C LEU A 46 -11.81 2.54 30.69
N MET A 47 -12.51 2.93 29.62
CA MET A 47 -13.94 2.64 29.48
C MET A 47 -14.20 1.12 29.39
N ASN A 48 -13.38 0.39 28.65
CA ASN A 48 -13.46 -1.08 28.60
C ASN A 48 -13.23 -1.73 29.97
N ASP A 49 -12.29 -1.23 30.78
CA ASP A 49 -12.08 -1.71 32.14
C ASP A 49 -13.30 -1.42 33.05
N VAL A 50 -13.89 -0.22 32.94
CA VAL A 50 -15.10 0.14 33.67
C VAL A 50 -16.27 -0.77 33.30
N PHE A 51 -16.51 -0.99 32.00
CA PHE A 51 -17.60 -1.87 31.53
C PHE A 51 -17.40 -3.31 31.97
N ARG A 52 -16.17 -3.82 31.85
CA ARG A 52 -15.81 -5.16 32.33
C ARG A 52 -16.07 -5.32 33.84
N LYS A 53 -15.61 -4.38 34.67
CA LYS A 53 -15.82 -4.41 36.13
C LYS A 53 -17.29 -4.29 36.51
N ALA A 54 -18.09 -3.57 35.73
CA ALA A 54 -19.52 -3.43 35.93
C ALA A 54 -20.35 -4.59 35.33
N GLY A 55 -19.73 -5.55 34.64
CA GLY A 55 -20.44 -6.64 33.96
C GLY A 55 -21.29 -6.19 32.77
N VAL A 56 -21.01 -5.01 32.21
CA VAL A 56 -21.75 -4.44 31.07
C VAL A 56 -21.13 -4.96 29.76
N PRO A 57 -21.90 -5.60 28.85
CA PRO A 57 -21.39 -6.16 27.60
C PRO A 57 -21.23 -5.07 26.52
N LEU A 58 -20.50 -4.00 26.86
CA LEU A 58 -20.18 -2.88 25.98
C LEU A 58 -18.67 -2.84 25.76
N HIS A 59 -18.27 -2.79 24.50
CA HIS A 59 -16.87 -2.78 24.07
C HIS A 59 -16.59 -1.53 23.24
N VAL A 60 -15.51 -0.83 23.54
CA VAL A 60 -15.05 0.31 22.77
C VAL A 60 -13.79 -0.10 22.04
N LEU A 61 -13.75 0.16 20.73
CA LEU A 61 -12.64 -0.18 19.86
C LEU A 61 -12.19 1.07 19.13
N ALA A 62 -10.88 1.25 18.98
CA ALA A 62 -10.28 2.31 18.19
C ALA A 62 -9.36 1.69 17.15
N ALA A 63 -9.58 2.03 15.87
CA ALA A 63 -8.70 1.68 14.78
C ALA A 63 -7.72 2.83 14.56
N VAL A 64 -6.42 2.56 14.70
CA VAL A 64 -5.36 3.55 14.52
C VAL A 64 -4.34 3.01 13.54
N ARG A 65 -3.92 3.85 12.59
CA ARG A 65 -2.85 3.53 11.63
C ARG A 65 -1.51 3.42 12.36
N SER A 66 -0.67 2.43 12.01
CA SER A 66 0.60 2.17 12.71
C SER A 66 1.54 3.38 12.69
N GLU A 67 1.60 4.12 11.60
CA GLU A 67 2.42 5.33 11.49
C GLU A 67 1.99 6.46 12.43
N VAL A 68 0.71 6.52 12.82
CA VAL A 68 0.22 7.50 13.80
C VAL A 68 0.70 7.13 15.19
N ILE A 69 0.75 5.83 15.51
CA ILE A 69 1.32 5.31 16.75
C ILE A 69 2.83 5.58 16.77
N ASP A 70 3.55 5.21 15.70
CA ASP A 70 5.00 5.40 15.58
C ASP A 70 5.41 6.88 15.68
N ALA A 71 4.59 7.79 15.15
CA ALA A 71 4.86 9.23 15.19
C ALA A 71 4.76 9.83 16.61
N MET A 72 4.10 9.18 17.56
CA MET A 72 3.97 9.69 18.94
C MET A 72 5.30 9.71 19.70
N GLY A 73 6.31 8.94 19.27
CA GLY A 73 7.66 8.96 19.83
C GLY A 73 7.67 8.78 21.35
N SER A 74 8.38 9.66 22.08
CA SER A 74 8.46 9.60 23.55
C SER A 74 7.15 9.90 24.30
N LEU A 75 6.16 10.54 23.65
CA LEU A 75 4.82 10.72 24.21
C LEU A 75 4.01 9.41 24.21
N GLY A 76 4.46 8.42 23.44
CA GLY A 76 3.77 7.16 23.18
C GLY A 76 4.25 5.96 23.99
N GLN A 77 5.28 6.04 24.85
CA GLN A 77 5.81 4.85 25.55
C GLN A 77 4.74 4.05 26.31
N GLU A 78 3.80 4.72 26.96
CA GLU A 78 2.68 4.06 27.65
C GLU A 78 1.59 3.58 26.68
N VAL A 79 1.42 4.26 25.54
CA VAL A 79 0.50 3.84 24.47
C VAL A 79 1.00 2.59 23.78
N ASP A 80 2.29 2.49 23.49
CA ASP A 80 2.90 1.32 22.86
C ASP A 80 2.63 0.07 23.71
N ARG A 81 2.80 0.20 25.03
CA ARG A 81 2.45 -0.86 25.97
C ARG A 81 0.96 -1.18 25.95
N LEU A 82 0.10 -0.15 25.92
CA LEU A 82 -1.35 -0.35 25.86
C LEU A 82 -1.77 -1.10 24.59
N VAL A 83 -1.26 -0.68 23.43
CA VAL A 83 -1.52 -1.29 22.12
C VAL A 83 -0.95 -2.70 22.06
N HIS A 84 0.22 -2.93 22.64
CA HIS A 84 0.80 -4.27 22.72
C HIS A 84 -0.03 -5.22 23.61
N ASP A 85 -0.47 -4.75 24.78
CA ASP A 85 -1.15 -5.59 25.77
C ASP A 85 -2.64 -5.81 25.45
N GLN A 86 -3.29 -4.84 24.79
CA GLN A 86 -4.75 -4.84 24.57
C GLN A 86 -5.17 -4.66 23.11
N GLY A 87 -4.24 -4.31 22.21
CA GLY A 87 -4.52 -4.11 20.80
C GLY A 87 -4.37 -5.37 19.96
N PHE A 88 -4.90 -5.32 18.75
CA PHE A 88 -4.69 -6.34 17.73
C PHE A 88 -4.03 -5.69 16.51
N HIS A 89 -2.79 -6.09 16.22
CA HIS A 89 -2.05 -5.54 15.09
C HIS A 89 -2.44 -6.25 13.78
N ILE A 90 -3.10 -5.51 12.89
CA ILE A 90 -3.42 -5.98 11.54
C ILE A 90 -2.25 -5.69 10.62
N SER A 91 -1.57 -6.74 10.16
CA SER A 91 -0.48 -6.63 9.17
C SER A 91 -0.91 -7.26 7.85
N TRP A 92 -0.73 -6.51 6.76
CA TRP A 92 -0.84 -7.03 5.39
C TRP A 92 0.52 -7.45 4.82
N HIS A 93 1.60 -7.23 5.57
CA HIS A 93 2.97 -7.52 5.15
C HIS A 93 3.24 -9.02 5.20
N HIS A 94 3.03 -9.69 4.06
CA HIS A 94 3.47 -11.07 3.90
C HIS A 94 4.34 -11.23 2.67
N ALA A 95 5.54 -11.78 2.88
CA ALA A 95 6.51 -11.99 1.80
C ALA A 95 6.05 -13.06 0.79
N ASN A 96 5.15 -13.96 1.19
CA ASN A 96 4.73 -15.09 0.38
C ASN A 96 3.67 -14.70 -0.66
N ARG A 97 4.04 -14.76 -1.94
CA ARG A 97 3.16 -14.52 -3.09
C ARG A 97 2.37 -15.78 -3.45
N SER A 98 1.50 -16.23 -2.55
CA SER A 98 0.72 -17.45 -2.74
C SER A 98 -0.78 -17.19 -2.62
N LEU A 99 -1.55 -18.17 -3.08
CA LEU A 99 -3.00 -18.21 -2.90
C LEU A 99 -3.44 -18.17 -1.43
N ASN A 100 -2.54 -18.46 -0.48
CA ASN A 100 -2.79 -18.41 0.96
C ASN A 100 -2.49 -17.03 1.57
N HIS A 101 -2.06 -16.05 0.78
CA HIS A 101 -1.86 -14.69 1.25
C HIS A 101 -3.19 -14.10 1.76
N PRO A 102 -3.24 -13.43 2.93
CA PRO A 102 -4.49 -12.90 3.50
C PRO A 102 -5.28 -12.02 2.56
N LEU A 103 -4.61 -11.14 1.80
CA LEU A 103 -5.27 -10.33 0.76
C LEU A 103 -5.98 -11.17 -0.31
N ILE A 104 -5.39 -12.28 -0.76
CA ILE A 104 -6.02 -13.18 -1.72
C ILE A 104 -7.22 -13.90 -1.08
N GLN A 105 -7.11 -14.28 0.19
CA GLN A 105 -8.21 -14.88 0.94
C GLN A 105 -9.38 -13.91 1.09
N ILE A 106 -9.12 -12.63 1.39
CA ILE A 106 -10.17 -11.60 1.44
C ILE A 106 -10.89 -11.48 0.10
N ILE A 107 -10.16 -11.52 -1.02
CA ILE A 107 -10.76 -11.47 -2.36
C ILE A 107 -11.63 -12.71 -2.60
N LYS A 108 -11.14 -13.90 -2.28
CA LYS A 108 -11.90 -15.16 -2.39
C LYS A 108 -13.20 -15.08 -1.58
N THR A 109 -13.12 -14.69 -0.31
CA THR A 109 -14.29 -14.55 0.56
C THR A 109 -15.28 -13.51 0.03
N LYS A 110 -14.79 -12.38 -0.50
CA LYS A 110 -15.63 -11.34 -1.11
C LYS A 110 -16.37 -11.86 -2.34
N ILE A 111 -15.68 -12.59 -3.23
CA ILE A 111 -16.31 -13.18 -4.42
C ILE A 111 -17.38 -14.19 -4.00
N GLN A 112 -17.07 -15.09 -3.07
CA GLN A 112 -18.04 -16.06 -2.56
C GLN A 112 -19.24 -15.41 -1.89
N ALA A 113 -19.05 -14.29 -1.20
CA ALA A 113 -20.16 -13.50 -0.67
C ALA A 113 -21.02 -12.91 -1.81
N SER A 114 -20.39 -12.37 -2.86
CA SER A 114 -21.10 -11.90 -4.05
C SER A 114 -21.86 -13.02 -4.77
N GLU A 115 -21.31 -14.22 -4.86
CA GLU A 115 -21.98 -15.39 -5.45
C GLU A 115 -23.27 -15.75 -4.68
N ARG A 116 -23.18 -15.81 -3.35
CA ARG A 116 -24.36 -16.05 -2.49
C ARG A 116 -25.44 -15.00 -2.68
N ILE A 117 -25.06 -13.73 -2.74
CA ILE A 117 -26.00 -12.61 -2.96
C ILE A 117 -26.64 -12.70 -4.34
N ALA A 118 -25.88 -13.08 -5.37
CA ALA A 118 -26.38 -13.25 -6.73
C ALA A 118 -27.21 -14.54 -6.93
N GLY A 119 -27.26 -15.43 -5.94
CA GLY A 119 -27.96 -16.71 -6.04
C GLY A 119 -27.30 -17.72 -6.98
N VAL A 120 -26.01 -17.55 -7.27
CA VAL A 120 -25.24 -18.51 -8.09
C VAL A 120 -24.49 -19.50 -7.18
N PRO A 121 -24.13 -20.70 -7.69
CA PRO A 121 -23.32 -21.64 -6.94
C PRO A 121 -22.02 -21.00 -6.45
N VAL A 122 -21.71 -21.20 -5.17
CA VAL A 122 -20.48 -20.67 -4.56
C VAL A 122 -19.30 -21.49 -5.07
N SER A 123 -18.30 -20.82 -5.66
CA SER A 123 -17.11 -21.48 -6.19
C SER A 123 -16.17 -21.92 -5.06
N ASP A 124 -15.68 -23.17 -5.14
CA ASP A 124 -14.63 -23.66 -4.24
C ASP A 124 -13.27 -22.99 -4.51
N ASP A 125 -12.98 -22.68 -5.79
CA ASP A 125 -11.83 -21.89 -6.21
C ASP A 125 -12.26 -20.63 -7.01
N PRO A 126 -12.59 -19.52 -6.32
CA PRO A 126 -12.97 -18.27 -6.98
C PRO A 126 -11.87 -17.69 -7.88
N ILE A 127 -10.60 -17.93 -7.55
CA ILE A 127 -9.48 -17.40 -8.34
C ILE A 127 -9.42 -18.12 -9.68
N GLY A 128 -9.45 -19.45 -9.68
CA GLY A 128 -9.48 -20.24 -10.92
C GLY A 128 -10.75 -20.04 -11.75
N THR A 129 -11.89 -19.73 -11.13
CA THR A 129 -13.16 -19.49 -11.85
C THR A 129 -13.15 -18.16 -12.62
N TYR A 130 -12.74 -17.07 -11.96
CA TYR A 130 -12.93 -15.70 -12.45
C TYR A 130 -11.66 -15.01 -13.00
N PHE A 131 -10.48 -15.57 -12.76
CA PHE A 131 -9.21 -14.99 -13.19
C PHE A 131 -8.43 -15.93 -14.13
N PRO A 132 -7.57 -15.40 -15.01
CA PRO A 132 -6.59 -16.21 -15.71
C PRO A 132 -5.60 -16.82 -14.70
N GLN A 133 -5.00 -17.96 -15.04
CA GLN A 133 -3.97 -18.58 -14.20
C GLN A 133 -2.66 -17.79 -14.21
N VAL A 134 -2.34 -17.16 -15.35
CA VAL A 134 -1.07 -16.45 -15.58
C VAL A 134 -1.34 -15.11 -16.25
N VAL A 135 -0.67 -14.06 -15.76
CA VAL A 135 -0.66 -12.72 -16.35
C VAL A 135 0.78 -12.27 -16.50
N ASN A 136 1.21 -11.88 -17.70
CA ASN A 136 2.60 -11.48 -18.01
C ASN A 136 3.68 -12.52 -17.62
N GLY A 137 3.33 -13.80 -17.63
CA GLY A 137 4.24 -14.89 -17.24
C GLY A 137 4.38 -15.12 -15.73
N GLU A 138 3.55 -14.46 -14.91
CA GLU A 138 3.49 -14.66 -13.47
C GLU A 138 2.12 -15.25 -13.06
N PRO A 139 2.06 -16.10 -12.01
CA PRO A 139 0.80 -16.52 -11.41
C PRO A 139 -0.07 -15.32 -11.03
N VAL A 140 -1.38 -15.43 -11.20
CA VAL A 140 -2.30 -14.28 -11.04
C VAL A 140 -2.30 -13.70 -9.63
N GLU A 141 -2.10 -14.52 -8.59
CA GLU A 141 -1.96 -14.04 -7.22
C GLU A 141 -0.71 -13.18 -7.04
N ALA A 142 0.41 -13.54 -7.69
CA ALA A 142 1.62 -12.75 -7.65
C ALA A 142 1.42 -11.43 -8.40
N PHE A 143 0.75 -11.48 -9.56
CA PHE A 143 0.40 -10.29 -10.33
C PHE A 143 -0.50 -9.33 -9.54
N ILE A 144 -1.58 -9.82 -8.93
CA ILE A 144 -2.51 -9.02 -8.13
C ILE A 144 -1.77 -8.34 -6.97
N LEU A 145 -0.95 -9.10 -6.24
CA LEU A 145 -0.19 -8.59 -5.10
C LEU A 145 0.85 -7.56 -5.53
N ASP A 146 1.73 -7.90 -6.48
CA ASP A 146 2.85 -7.04 -6.92
C ASP A 146 2.39 -5.81 -7.73
N LYS A 147 1.17 -5.82 -8.25
CA LYS A 147 0.51 -4.64 -8.85
C LYS A 147 -0.40 -3.90 -7.86
N SER A 148 -0.22 -4.08 -6.55
CA SER A 148 -0.92 -3.30 -5.51
C SER A 148 0.08 -2.82 -4.47
N PHE A 149 -0.31 -1.89 -3.58
CA PHE A 149 0.51 -1.55 -2.41
C PHE A 149 0.25 -2.51 -1.23
N TYR A 150 -0.20 -3.74 -1.51
CA TYR A 150 -0.55 -4.75 -0.52
C TYR A 150 -1.62 -4.25 0.46
N LYS A 151 -2.58 -3.46 -0.04
CA LYS A 151 -3.76 -3.02 0.70
C LYS A 151 -5.01 -3.69 0.11
N PRO A 152 -5.96 -4.16 0.94
CA PRO A 152 -7.20 -4.76 0.43
C PRO A 152 -7.97 -3.80 -0.49
N ARG A 153 -8.00 -2.51 -0.13
CA ARG A 153 -8.71 -1.46 -0.88
C ARG A 153 -8.20 -1.31 -2.31
N ASP A 154 -6.87 -1.28 -2.51
CA ASP A 154 -6.26 -1.13 -3.83
C ASP A 154 -6.72 -2.25 -4.77
N ILE A 155 -6.72 -3.49 -4.27
CA ILE A 155 -7.09 -4.65 -5.07
C ILE A 155 -8.60 -4.61 -5.36
N VAL A 156 -9.43 -4.35 -4.35
CA VAL A 156 -10.89 -4.21 -4.56
C VAL A 156 -11.18 -3.12 -5.58
N TRP A 157 -10.49 -1.98 -5.50
CA TRP A 157 -10.67 -0.88 -6.42
C TRP A 157 -10.28 -1.27 -7.85
N ARG A 158 -9.17 -2.01 -8.05
CA ARG A 158 -8.82 -2.56 -9.37
C ARG A 158 -9.95 -3.41 -9.97
N LEU A 159 -10.50 -4.31 -9.16
CA LEU A 159 -11.55 -5.23 -9.62
C LEU A 159 -12.86 -4.49 -9.90
N SER A 160 -13.23 -3.53 -9.05
CA SER A 160 -14.40 -2.67 -9.27
C SER A 160 -14.23 -1.78 -10.50
N LEU A 161 -13.01 -1.29 -10.78
CA LEU A 161 -12.70 -0.55 -12.00
C LEU A 161 -12.93 -1.43 -13.24
N ALA A 162 -12.41 -2.66 -13.23
CA ALA A 162 -12.63 -3.62 -14.30
C ALA A 162 -14.12 -3.93 -14.53
N GLN A 163 -14.89 -4.16 -13.45
CA GLN A 163 -16.34 -4.37 -13.56
C GLN A 163 -17.08 -3.17 -14.16
N ARG A 164 -16.67 -1.95 -13.79
CA ARG A 164 -17.29 -0.72 -14.30
C ARG A 164 -16.99 -0.48 -15.78
N LEU A 165 -15.75 -0.69 -16.21
CA LEU A 165 -15.35 -0.45 -17.60
C LEU A 165 -15.75 -1.59 -18.54
N PHE A 166 -15.86 -2.82 -18.03
CA PHE A 166 -16.21 -4.01 -18.79
C PHE A 166 -17.43 -4.73 -18.18
N PRO A 167 -18.61 -4.09 -18.16
CA PRO A 167 -19.80 -4.64 -17.48
C PRO A 167 -20.37 -5.89 -18.14
N ALA A 168 -20.04 -6.14 -19.41
CA ALA A 168 -20.46 -7.34 -20.15
C ALA A 168 -19.55 -8.54 -19.92
N GLU A 169 -18.35 -8.33 -19.37
CA GLU A 169 -17.38 -9.40 -19.12
C GLU A 169 -17.77 -10.20 -17.87
N THR A 170 -17.65 -11.52 -17.98
CA THR A 170 -17.96 -12.44 -16.87
C THR A 170 -16.71 -12.84 -16.07
N LYS A 171 -15.52 -12.44 -16.54
CA LYS A 171 -14.21 -12.78 -15.96
C LYS A 171 -13.23 -11.63 -16.07
N PHE A 172 -12.25 -11.59 -15.17
CA PHE A 172 -11.14 -10.64 -15.19
C PHE A 172 -10.03 -11.16 -16.12
N THR A 173 -10.29 -11.21 -17.43
CA THR A 173 -9.32 -11.71 -18.41
C THR A 173 -8.02 -10.90 -18.42
N VAL A 174 -6.97 -11.45 -19.03
CA VAL A 174 -5.68 -10.76 -19.19
C VAL A 174 -5.88 -9.38 -19.85
N ASP A 175 -6.71 -9.31 -20.89
CA ASP A 175 -6.99 -8.07 -21.62
C ASP A 175 -7.72 -7.05 -20.74
N VAL A 176 -8.77 -7.45 -20.02
CA VAL A 176 -9.49 -6.59 -19.06
C VAL A 176 -8.54 -6.03 -18.00
N LEU A 177 -7.66 -6.87 -17.45
CA LEU A 177 -6.68 -6.45 -16.46
C LEU A 177 -5.64 -5.48 -17.01
N HIS A 178 -5.31 -5.57 -18.31
CA HIS A 178 -4.38 -4.67 -19.00
C HIS A 178 -5.01 -3.35 -19.42
N GLU A 179 -6.21 -3.38 -19.99
CA GLU A 179 -6.92 -2.18 -20.44
C GLU A 179 -7.28 -1.24 -19.29
N THR A 180 -7.47 -1.80 -18.09
CA THR A 180 -7.68 -1.02 -16.86
C THR A 180 -6.40 -0.47 -16.23
N GLU A 181 -5.19 -0.88 -16.67
CA GLU A 181 -3.95 -0.51 -15.96
C GLU A 181 -3.69 1.00 -15.95
N THR A 182 -4.07 1.73 -16.99
CA THR A 182 -3.80 3.17 -17.07
C THR A 182 -4.59 3.94 -16.02
N GLU A 183 -5.91 3.73 -15.97
CA GLU A 183 -6.77 4.36 -14.96
C GLU A 183 -6.40 3.84 -13.57
N TYR A 184 -6.09 2.53 -13.46
CA TYR A 184 -5.64 1.93 -12.21
C TYR A 184 -4.39 2.61 -11.65
N SER A 185 -3.38 2.79 -12.50
CA SER A 185 -2.12 3.44 -12.16
C SER A 185 -2.30 4.90 -11.76
N ALA A 186 -3.21 5.63 -12.42
CA ALA A 186 -3.48 7.02 -12.11
C ALA A 186 -4.07 7.19 -10.70
N LYS A 187 -5.04 6.38 -10.33
CA LYS A 187 -5.62 6.44 -8.98
C LYS A 187 -4.63 6.11 -7.88
N LEU A 188 -3.79 5.10 -8.08
CA LEU A 188 -2.74 4.77 -7.09
C LEU A 188 -1.76 5.93 -6.92
N TRP A 189 -1.46 6.65 -8.01
CA TRP A 189 -0.69 7.86 -7.92
C TRP A 189 -1.43 8.98 -7.19
N ASP A 190 -2.75 9.14 -7.39
CA ASP A 190 -3.55 10.12 -6.64
C ASP A 190 -3.51 9.86 -5.12
N GLU A 191 -3.49 8.59 -4.68
CA GLU A 191 -3.30 8.25 -3.26
C GLU A 191 -1.91 8.70 -2.75
N ILE A 192 -0.86 8.49 -3.54
CA ILE A 192 0.49 8.97 -3.20
C ILE A 192 0.53 10.50 -3.19
N ARG A 193 -0.10 11.17 -4.17
CA ARG A 193 -0.18 12.64 -4.26
C ARG A 193 -0.86 13.22 -3.03
N TYR A 194 -1.97 12.60 -2.59
CA TYR A 194 -2.67 12.99 -1.38
C TYR A 194 -1.75 12.90 -0.15
N GLU A 195 -1.05 11.78 0.03
CA GLU A 195 -0.12 11.60 1.16
C GLU A 195 1.11 12.52 1.07
N LEU A 196 1.62 12.80 -0.15
CA LEU A 196 2.70 13.77 -0.37
C LEU A 196 2.27 15.20 -0.04
N SER A 197 0.99 15.55 -0.25
CA SER A 197 0.46 16.90 0.03
C SER A 197 0.51 17.26 1.53
N ALA A 198 0.67 16.28 2.41
CA ALA A 198 0.92 16.50 3.83
C ALA A 198 2.37 16.99 4.12
N ILE A 199 3.29 16.88 3.15
CA ILE A 199 4.72 17.21 3.31
C ILE A 199 5.14 18.31 2.33
N TYR A 200 4.56 18.33 1.14
CA TYR A 200 4.93 19.17 0.00
C TYR A 200 3.71 19.97 -0.47
N SER A 201 3.94 21.17 -1.01
CA SER A 201 2.86 21.91 -1.70
C SER A 201 2.47 21.24 -3.02
N ASP A 202 1.24 21.46 -3.50
CA ASP A 202 0.76 20.83 -4.76
C ASP A 202 1.70 21.03 -5.94
N VAL A 203 2.24 22.25 -6.10
CA VAL A 203 3.21 22.56 -7.17
C VAL A 203 4.53 21.82 -7.02
N GLU A 204 4.96 21.52 -5.78
CA GLU A 204 6.14 20.70 -5.53
C GLU A 204 5.86 19.22 -5.80
N VAL A 205 4.66 18.73 -5.47
CA VAL A 205 4.28 17.35 -5.79
C VAL A 205 4.26 17.13 -7.30
N ASP A 206 3.67 18.06 -8.06
CA ASP A 206 3.66 18.03 -9.52
C ASP A 206 5.08 18.15 -10.11
N ALA A 207 5.99 18.85 -9.41
CA ALA A 207 7.39 18.90 -9.78
C ALA A 207 8.11 17.56 -9.51
N ILE A 208 7.83 16.89 -8.39
CA ILE A 208 8.40 15.57 -8.02
C ILE A 208 7.94 14.47 -9.00
N GLU A 209 6.62 14.24 -9.13
CA GLU A 209 5.97 14.41 -10.43
C GLU A 209 6.78 14.15 -11.71
N SER A 210 7.09 15.29 -12.33
CA SER A 210 7.85 15.43 -13.56
C SER A 210 9.25 14.81 -13.52
N VAL A 211 9.88 14.78 -12.33
CA VAL A 211 11.23 14.22 -12.16
C VAL A 211 11.20 12.70 -12.28
N ILE A 212 10.20 12.03 -11.70
CA ILE A 212 10.13 10.56 -11.76
C ILE A 212 9.42 10.04 -13.02
N SER A 213 8.64 10.89 -13.70
CA SER A 213 7.91 10.55 -14.92
C SER A 213 8.80 10.44 -16.16
N GLY A 214 8.50 9.60 -17.14
CA GLY A 214 9.26 9.48 -18.40
C GLY A 214 10.72 9.04 -18.23
N GLY A 215 11.09 8.53 -17.05
CA GLY A 215 12.42 8.01 -16.74
C GLY A 215 12.57 6.50 -16.97
N SER A 216 13.67 5.97 -16.44
CA SER A 216 13.87 4.52 -16.32
C SER A 216 13.07 3.97 -15.14
N ALA A 217 12.47 2.78 -15.30
CA ALA A 217 11.78 2.09 -14.21
C ALA A 217 12.70 1.76 -13.04
N ALA A 218 14.00 1.57 -13.30
CA ALA A 218 15.01 1.33 -12.27
C ALA A 218 16.18 2.30 -12.44
N PHE A 219 16.71 2.82 -11.34
CA PHE A 219 17.75 3.84 -11.34
C PHE A 219 18.62 3.76 -10.07
N GLU A 220 19.84 4.25 -10.19
CA GLU A 220 20.74 4.52 -9.05
C GLU A 220 20.54 5.95 -8.54
N PHE A 221 20.98 6.23 -7.31
CA PHE A 221 20.84 7.56 -6.68
C PHE A 221 21.42 8.69 -7.54
N GLN A 222 22.61 8.49 -8.12
CA GLN A 222 23.25 9.52 -8.93
C GLN A 222 22.41 9.89 -10.17
N GLN A 223 21.78 8.91 -10.82
CA GLN A 223 21.00 9.14 -12.03
C GLN A 223 19.75 9.99 -11.77
N ILE A 224 19.09 9.76 -10.64
CA ILE A 224 17.91 10.54 -10.26
C ILE A 224 18.31 11.91 -9.71
N ALA A 225 19.43 12.02 -8.98
CA ALA A 225 19.97 13.31 -8.52
C ALA A 225 20.34 14.22 -9.71
N GLU A 226 21.06 13.72 -10.71
CA GLU A 226 21.36 14.46 -11.95
C GLU A 226 20.10 14.91 -12.69
N ARG A 227 19.02 14.13 -12.58
CA ARG A 227 17.73 14.49 -13.17
C ARG A 227 17.02 15.60 -12.40
N PHE A 228 17.05 15.58 -11.07
CA PHE A 228 16.61 16.70 -10.23
C PHE A 228 17.37 17.98 -10.61
N ASP A 229 18.70 17.91 -10.68
CA ASP A 229 19.55 19.07 -11.00
C ASP A 229 19.25 19.64 -12.40
N ARG A 230 19.14 18.79 -13.42
CA ARG A 230 18.78 19.23 -14.78
C ARG A 230 17.41 19.92 -14.83
N LEU A 231 16.39 19.35 -14.19
CA LEU A 231 15.05 19.92 -14.24
C LEU A 231 14.94 21.18 -13.38
N ALA A 232 15.72 21.29 -12.30
CA ALA A 232 15.79 22.50 -11.48
C ALA A 232 16.33 23.71 -12.25
N GLN A 233 17.24 23.53 -13.22
CA GLN A 233 17.73 24.61 -14.08
C GLN A 233 16.62 25.36 -14.84
N HIS A 234 15.46 24.73 -15.03
CA HIS A 234 14.32 25.28 -15.75
C HIS A 234 13.06 25.39 -14.90
N SER A 235 13.15 25.13 -13.59
CA SER A 235 12.01 25.17 -12.67
C SER A 235 12.39 25.87 -11.37
N SER A 236 11.82 27.06 -11.16
CA SER A 236 11.97 27.82 -9.91
C SER A 236 11.38 27.06 -8.72
N VAL A 237 10.33 26.27 -8.94
CA VAL A 237 9.71 25.39 -7.94
C VAL A 237 10.69 24.32 -7.47
N LEU A 238 11.30 23.57 -8.40
CA LEU A 238 12.32 22.56 -8.03
C LEU A 238 13.54 23.19 -7.38
N THR A 239 14.00 24.34 -7.89
CA THR A 239 15.12 25.07 -7.27
C THR A 239 14.80 25.48 -5.84
N GLY A 240 13.58 25.97 -5.58
CA GLY A 240 13.12 26.32 -4.23
C GLY A 240 12.99 25.10 -3.32
N LEU A 241 12.45 24.00 -3.83
CA LEU A 241 12.35 22.72 -3.14
C LEU A 241 13.73 22.20 -2.71
N LEU A 242 14.69 22.15 -3.64
CA LEU A 242 16.05 21.62 -3.39
C LEU A 242 16.88 22.47 -2.41
N LYS A 243 16.51 23.74 -2.20
CA LYS A 243 17.09 24.56 -1.11
C LYS A 243 16.59 24.16 0.27
N ARG A 244 15.41 23.55 0.36
CA ARG A 244 14.75 23.17 1.63
C ARG A 244 14.86 21.69 1.94
N ARG A 245 14.95 20.85 0.89
CA ARG A 245 14.95 19.39 0.98
C ARG A 245 16.01 18.82 0.06
N SER A 246 16.80 17.89 0.58
CA SER A 246 17.73 17.11 -0.21
C SER A 246 16.98 16.09 -1.08
N VAL A 247 17.58 15.71 -2.21
CA VAL A 247 17.07 14.60 -3.05
C VAL A 247 16.88 13.32 -2.24
N ARG A 248 17.76 13.06 -1.26
CA ARG A 248 17.68 11.88 -0.39
C ARG A 248 16.42 11.89 0.48
N GLU A 249 16.04 13.04 1.04
CA GLU A 249 14.79 13.17 1.81
C GLU A 249 13.57 12.92 0.93
N ILE A 250 13.53 13.53 -0.26
CA ILE A 250 12.43 13.35 -1.21
C ILE A 250 12.28 11.87 -1.61
N LEU A 251 13.38 11.18 -1.89
CA LEU A 251 13.36 9.75 -2.19
C LEU A 251 12.94 8.91 -1.00
N ALA A 252 13.33 9.27 0.22
CA ALA A 252 12.90 8.58 1.44
C ALA A 252 11.38 8.70 1.64
N ASP A 253 10.80 9.88 1.37
CA ASP A 253 9.35 10.07 1.43
C ASP A 253 8.62 9.25 0.36
N LEU A 254 9.11 9.27 -0.89
CA LEU A 254 8.57 8.43 -1.97
C LEU A 254 8.66 6.93 -1.64
N TYR A 255 9.74 6.50 -0.99
CA TYR A 255 9.93 5.11 -0.55
C TYR A 255 8.94 4.75 0.55
N ARG A 256 8.78 5.61 1.56
CA ARG A 256 7.84 5.42 2.67
C ARG A 256 6.42 5.24 2.14
N LEU A 257 6.02 6.06 1.17
CA LEU A 257 4.71 6.00 0.52
C LEU A 257 4.56 4.85 -0.49
N GLY A 258 5.61 4.07 -0.73
CA GLY A 258 5.58 2.91 -1.62
C GLY A 258 5.70 3.24 -3.11
N ALA A 259 5.91 4.51 -3.47
CA ALA A 259 6.08 4.94 -4.86
C ALA A 259 7.35 4.36 -5.50
N ILE A 260 8.40 4.19 -4.69
CA ILE A 260 9.66 3.54 -5.07
C ILE A 260 10.05 2.46 -4.06
N GLY A 261 10.87 1.51 -4.51
CA GLY A 261 11.42 0.42 -3.69
C GLY A 261 12.90 0.17 -4.00
N ASN A 262 13.54 -0.77 -3.30
CA ASN A 262 14.89 -1.23 -3.66
C ASN A 262 14.84 -2.59 -4.35
N SER A 263 15.65 -2.75 -5.40
CA SER A 263 15.69 -3.98 -6.20
C SER A 263 17.12 -4.30 -6.61
N PHE A 264 17.79 -5.16 -5.85
CA PHE A 264 19.22 -5.43 -6.00
C PHE A 264 19.59 -6.90 -5.75
N ARG A 265 20.76 -7.30 -6.21
CA ARG A 265 21.34 -8.61 -5.92
C ARG A 265 22.19 -8.53 -4.64
N ALA A 266 22.08 -9.54 -3.79
CA ALA A 266 22.79 -9.67 -2.53
C ALA A 266 23.36 -11.10 -2.39
N GLY A 267 24.07 -11.35 -1.29
CA GLY A 267 24.73 -12.62 -1.01
C GLY A 267 26.15 -12.67 -1.58
N SER A 268 26.99 -13.56 -1.04
CA SER A 268 28.40 -13.73 -1.42
C SER A 268 28.59 -14.09 -2.91
N THR A 269 27.59 -14.75 -3.50
CA THR A 269 27.55 -15.17 -4.91
C THR A 269 26.76 -14.19 -5.80
N GLY A 270 26.10 -13.17 -5.24
CA GLY A 270 25.22 -12.26 -5.98
C GLY A 270 23.95 -12.91 -6.56
N THR A 271 23.61 -14.13 -6.12
CA THR A 271 22.44 -14.86 -6.64
C THR A 271 21.14 -14.40 -6.01
N ASP A 272 21.16 -13.89 -4.78
CA ASP A 272 19.95 -13.61 -4.01
C ASP A 272 19.36 -12.28 -4.44
N PHE A 273 18.16 -12.32 -4.98
CA PHE A 273 17.45 -11.12 -5.37
C PHE A 273 16.67 -10.55 -4.18
N ARG A 274 16.97 -9.31 -3.80
CA ARG A 274 16.26 -8.57 -2.76
C ARG A 274 15.33 -7.55 -3.38
N ASN A 275 14.06 -7.60 -2.98
CA ASN A 275 13.03 -6.67 -3.41
C ASN A 275 12.37 -6.08 -2.15
N ARG A 276 12.71 -4.83 -1.82
CA ARG A 276 12.36 -4.20 -0.54
C ARG A 276 11.35 -3.07 -0.76
N TRP A 277 10.32 -3.05 0.06
CA TRP A 277 9.23 -2.07 0.00
C TRP A 277 8.77 -1.72 1.42
N SER A 278 8.42 -0.46 1.64
CA SER A 278 7.86 0.00 2.94
C SER A 278 6.67 -0.85 3.37
N PHE A 279 5.72 -1.05 2.46
CA PHE A 279 4.53 -1.88 2.66
C PHE A 279 4.78 -3.40 2.64
N ARG A 280 6.04 -3.85 2.68
CA ARG A 280 6.39 -5.26 2.93
C ARG A 280 7.21 -5.44 4.21
N GLY A 281 7.25 -4.41 5.06
CA GLY A 281 7.98 -4.43 6.33
C GLY A 281 9.45 -4.03 6.23
N ASP A 282 9.87 -3.41 5.12
CA ASP A 282 11.21 -2.82 4.98
C ASP A 282 11.16 -1.30 5.27
N PRO A 283 11.50 -0.83 6.47
CA PRO A 283 11.19 0.54 6.89
C PRO A 283 12.09 1.61 6.26
N THR A 284 13.21 1.24 5.64
CA THR A 284 14.25 2.19 5.25
C THR A 284 14.73 1.97 3.83
N LEU A 285 14.77 3.07 3.08
CA LEU A 285 15.39 3.16 1.76
C LEU A 285 16.91 2.95 1.87
N LEU A 286 17.45 2.02 1.09
CA LEU A 286 18.89 1.91 0.87
C LEU A 286 19.29 2.77 -0.34
N ALA A 287 19.75 4.00 -0.09
CA ALA A 287 20.11 4.95 -1.15
C ALA A 287 21.35 4.53 -1.97
N ASP A 288 22.20 3.65 -1.43
CA ASP A 288 23.36 3.07 -2.11
C ASP A 288 23.02 1.86 -3.00
N LYS A 289 21.76 1.41 -2.97
CA LYS A 289 21.27 0.30 -3.78
C LYS A 289 20.32 0.81 -4.86
N ARG A 290 20.26 0.05 -5.94
CA ARG A 290 19.33 0.30 -7.05
C ARG A 290 17.89 0.45 -6.56
N MET A 291 17.27 1.54 -6.97
CA MET A 291 15.88 1.86 -6.74
C MET A 291 15.03 1.48 -7.96
N VAL A 292 13.74 1.24 -7.73
CA VAL A 292 12.77 0.91 -8.77
C VAL A 292 11.44 1.61 -8.48
N ILE A 293 10.80 2.15 -9.51
CA ILE A 293 9.43 2.68 -9.42
C ILE A 293 8.47 1.52 -9.24
N HIS A 294 7.45 1.70 -8.38
CA HIS A 294 6.45 0.66 -8.17
C HIS A 294 5.81 0.21 -9.50
N PRO A 295 5.77 -1.11 -9.80
CA PRO A 295 5.27 -1.62 -11.08
C PRO A 295 3.83 -1.20 -11.41
N ALA A 296 3.02 -0.86 -10.40
CA ALA A 296 1.66 -0.36 -10.58
C ALA A 296 1.59 1.12 -11.00
N LEU A 297 2.67 1.90 -10.87
CA LEU A 297 2.72 3.32 -11.21
C LEU A 297 3.30 3.61 -12.60
N LEU A 298 3.89 2.59 -13.24
CA LEU A 298 4.64 2.78 -14.49
C LEU A 298 3.80 3.38 -15.63
N LYS A 299 2.51 3.00 -15.73
CA LYS A 299 1.62 3.52 -16.77
C LYS A 299 1.34 5.01 -16.57
N ARG A 300 0.96 5.41 -15.35
CA ARG A 300 0.73 6.82 -15.01
C ARG A 300 1.97 7.67 -15.23
N LEU A 301 3.11 7.20 -14.78
CA LEU A 301 4.39 7.92 -14.88
C LEU A 301 5.00 7.85 -16.29
N SER A 302 4.35 7.21 -17.27
CA SER A 302 4.88 7.04 -18.64
C SER A 302 6.29 6.42 -18.66
N VAL A 303 6.55 5.49 -17.74
CA VAL A 303 7.85 4.83 -17.56
C VAL A 303 7.83 3.48 -18.25
N VAL A 304 8.81 3.25 -19.12
CA VAL A 304 8.96 1.96 -19.79
C VAL A 304 9.79 1.03 -18.91
N SER A 305 9.22 -0.11 -18.52
CA SER A 305 10.03 -1.17 -17.91
C SER A 305 11.04 -1.66 -18.93
N THR A 306 12.34 -1.57 -18.65
CA THR A 306 13.34 -2.28 -19.44
C THR A 306 13.01 -3.77 -19.36
N ARG A 307 12.46 -4.34 -20.45
CA ARG A 307 12.29 -5.79 -20.58
C ARG A 307 13.65 -6.41 -20.29
N ARG A 308 13.73 -7.32 -19.30
CA ARG A 308 14.81 -8.31 -19.30
C ARG A 308 14.71 -8.97 -20.67
N ARG A 309 15.72 -8.80 -21.54
CA ARG A 309 15.85 -9.63 -22.74
C ARG A 309 15.88 -11.07 -22.25
N GLY A 310 14.74 -11.76 -22.33
CA GLY A 310 14.69 -13.20 -22.13
C GLY A 310 15.70 -13.83 -23.07
N ALA A 311 16.47 -14.76 -22.54
CA ALA A 311 17.26 -15.67 -23.36
C ALA A 311 16.34 -16.19 -24.47
N ARG A 312 16.74 -15.99 -25.74
CA ARG A 312 16.11 -16.65 -26.86
C ARG A 312 16.18 -18.15 -26.56
N SER A 313 15.05 -18.76 -26.24
CA SER A 313 14.88 -20.20 -26.34
C SER A 313 15.08 -20.56 -27.80
N ASN A 314 16.30 -21.00 -28.14
CA ASN A 314 16.58 -21.66 -29.40
C ASN A 314 15.94 -23.05 -29.34
N ASN A 315 14.63 -23.13 -29.52
CA ASN A 315 13.99 -24.40 -29.81
C ASN A 315 13.92 -24.54 -31.33
N LYS A 316 15.07 -24.87 -31.94
CA LYS A 316 15.08 -25.50 -33.26
C LYS A 316 14.70 -26.96 -33.01
N THR A 317 13.44 -27.28 -33.27
CA THR A 317 12.97 -28.65 -33.49
C THR A 317 13.77 -29.24 -34.66
N ALA A 318 14.80 -30.00 -34.32
CA ALA A 318 15.40 -30.96 -35.23
C ALA A 318 14.44 -32.16 -35.31
N VAL A 319 13.77 -32.29 -36.44
CA VAL A 319 13.07 -33.53 -36.83
C VAL A 319 14.14 -34.56 -37.12
N PRO A 320 14.22 -35.72 -36.41
CA PRO A 320 15.04 -36.82 -36.86
C PRO A 320 14.30 -37.52 -38.00
N ARG A 321 14.96 -37.62 -39.15
CA ARG A 321 14.63 -38.64 -40.15
C ARG A 321 14.95 -40.01 -39.55
N GLN A 322 13.95 -40.88 -39.47
CA GLN A 322 13.98 -42.26 -39.98
C GLN A 322 12.57 -42.83 -39.97
#